data_AF-A0A8S3GZ23-F1
#
_entry.id   AF-A0A8S3GZ23-F1
#
_cell.length_a   1.000
_cell.length_b   1.000
_cell.length_c   1.000
_cell.angle_alpha   90.00
_cell.angle_beta   90.00
_cell.angle_gamma   90.00
#
_symmetry.space_group_name_H-M   'P 1'
#
loop_
_entity.id
_entity.type
_entity.pdbx_description
1 polymer ?
#
loop_
_entity_poly.entity_id
_entity_poly.type
_entity_poly.pdbx_seq_one_letter_code
_entity_poly.pdbx_strand_id
1 'polypeptide(L)' 'MGRSLPLCQTASFRCHSLSGENAHGGVLAMVRKDISAVGVSCSLPNICALDLQFDQTIRLLAV' A
#
# COMPACT_ATOMS: atom_id res chain seq x y z
N MET A 1 10.78 -0.66 13.00
CA MET A 1 11.71 -0.13 11.98
C MET A 1 11.62 -1.04 10.76
N GLY A 2 10.82 -0.67 9.76
CA GLY A 2 10.57 -1.51 8.58
C GLY A 2 11.77 -1.51 7.63
N ARG A 3 12.32 -2.69 7.35
CA ARG A 3 13.36 -2.87 6.33
C ARG A 3 12.76 -2.52 4.96
N SER A 4 13.29 -1.50 4.31
CA SER A 4 12.98 -1.18 2.93
C SER A 4 13.38 -2.36 2.04
N LEU A 5 12.39 -3.02 1.44
CA LEU A 5 12.63 -4.08 0.47
C LEU A 5 13.28 -3.46 -0.79
N PRO A 6 14.53 -3.83 -1.14
CA PRO A 6 15.32 -3.14 -2.15
C PRO A 6 14.74 -3.25 -3.58
N LEU A 7 13.81 -4.17 -3.82
CA LEU A 7 13.11 -4.32 -5.10
C LEU A 7 11.94 -3.35 -5.30
N CYS A 8 11.57 -2.56 -4.29
CA CYS A 8 10.28 -1.87 -4.23
C CYS A 8 10.40 -0.33 -4.22
N GLN A 9 11.60 0.22 -4.46
CA GLN A 9 11.79 1.65 -4.63
C GLN A 9 12.53 1.91 -5.95
N THR A 10 11.87 2.63 -6.84
CA THR A 10 12.46 3.07 -8.12
C THR A 10 12.55 4.58 -8.15
N ALA A 11 13.08 5.16 -9.24
CA ALA A 11 13.11 6.61 -9.41
C ALA A 11 11.69 7.22 -9.30
N SER A 12 10.69 6.54 -9.85
CA SER A 12 9.32 7.06 -9.98
C SER A 12 8.32 6.46 -8.99
N PHE A 13 8.63 5.33 -8.35
CA PHE A 13 7.69 4.62 -7.49
C PHE A 13 8.25 4.35 -6.09
N ARG A 14 7.34 4.24 -5.12
CA ARG A 14 7.56 3.82 -3.73
C ARG A 14 6.57 2.73 -3.37
N CYS A 15 6.96 1.84 -2.47
CA CYS A 15 6.04 0.83 -1.96
C CYS A 15 5.44 1.20 -0.62
N HIS A 16 4.17 0.85 -0.48
CA HIS A 16 3.42 0.83 0.76
C HIS A 16 3.22 -0.63 1.16
N SER A 17 3.70 -0.98 2.34
CA SER A 17 3.43 -2.28 2.94
C SER A 17 2.09 -2.21 3.65
N LEU A 18 1.07 -2.89 3.11
CA LEU A 18 -0.21 -3.06 3.76
C LEU A 18 -0.15 -4.35 4.56
N SER A 19 0.33 -4.23 5.81
CA SER A 19 0.36 -5.35 6.75
C SER A 19 -1.05 -5.66 7.24
N GLY A 20 -1.44 -6.93 7.22
CA GLY A 20 -2.76 -7.39 7.65
C GLY A 20 -2.86 -8.91 7.73
N GLU A 21 -4.00 -9.41 8.19
CA GLU A 21 -4.30 -10.83 8.44
C GLU A 21 -4.51 -11.67 7.16
N ASN A 22 -3.73 -11.44 6.10
CA ASN A 22 -3.71 -12.44 5.02
C ASN A 22 -2.74 -13.58 5.42
N ALA A 23 -3.00 -14.79 4.93
CA ALA A 23 -2.19 -15.97 5.25
C ALA A 23 -0.72 -15.88 4.80
N HIS A 24 -0.36 -14.80 4.06
CA HIS A 24 0.92 -14.60 3.40
C HIS A 24 1.69 -13.35 3.87
N GLY A 25 1.24 -12.68 4.94
CA GLY A 25 1.98 -11.58 5.60
C GLY A 25 1.75 -10.15 5.07
N GLY A 26 0.79 -9.92 4.18
CA GLY A 26 0.34 -8.60 3.72
C GLY A 26 0.32 -8.43 2.20
N VAL A 27 -0.01 -7.21 1.75
CA VAL A 27 0.03 -6.80 0.32
C VAL A 27 1.06 -5.69 0.14
N LEU A 28 1.83 -5.74 -0.95
CA LEU A 28 2.71 -4.64 -1.35
C LEU A 28 2.04 -3.82 -2.45
N ALA A 29 1.76 -2.55 -2.16
CA ALA A 29 1.24 -1.61 -3.14
C ALA A 29 2.35 -0.71 -3.65
N MET A 30 2.51 -0.62 -4.98
CA MET A 30 3.49 0.26 -5.61
C MET A 30 2.80 1.54 -6.09
N VAL A 31 3.22 2.69 -5.57
CA VAL A 31 2.58 3.98 -5.81
C VAL A 31 3.60 4.94 -6.39
N ARG A 32 3.20 5.75 -7.38
CA ARG A 32 4.07 6.78 -7.95
C ARG A 32 4.40 7.85 -6.90
N LYS A 33 5.63 8.36 -6.87
CA LYS A 33 6.12 9.22 -5.76
C LYS A 33 5.39 10.56 -5.63
N ASP A 34 4.86 11.07 -6.73
CA ASP A 34 4.04 12.28 -6.82
C ASP A 34 2.59 12.08 -6.34
N ILE A 35 2.16 10.83 -6.14
CA ILE A 35 0.82 10.52 -5.63
C ILE A 35 0.91 10.31 -4.11
N SER A 36 0.27 11.19 -3.35
CA SER A 36 0.11 10.99 -1.90
C SER A 36 -0.80 9.79 -1.65
N ALA A 37 -0.36 8.87 -0.81
CA ALA A 37 -1.09 7.65 -0.51
C ALA A 37 -0.92 7.27 0.96
N VAL A 38 -2.00 6.77 1.56
CA VAL A 38 -2.06 6.31 2.95
C VAL A 38 -2.51 4.87 2.95
N GLY A 39 -1.69 3.99 3.53
CA GLY A 39 -2.08 2.61 3.76
C GLY A 39 -3.15 2.53 4.84
N VAL A 40 -4.22 1.80 4.57
CA VAL A 40 -5.26 1.49 5.55
C VAL A 40 -5.05 0.07 6.03
N SER A 41 -5.03 -0.13 7.36
CA SER A 41 -4.89 -1.46 7.96
C SER A 41 -5.98 -2.40 7.41
N CYS A 42 -5.59 -3.59 6.99
CA CYS A 42 -6.52 -4.59 6.48
C CYS A 42 -7.45 -5.02 7.63
N SER A 43 -8.75 -4.77 7.49
CA SER A 43 -9.77 -5.06 8.52
C SER A 43 -10.52 -6.37 8.28
N LEU A 44 -10.39 -6.94 7.09
CA LEU A 44 -10.98 -8.22 6.70
C LEU A 44 -9.87 -9.15 6.20
N PRO A 45 -9.99 -10.48 6.42
CA PRO A 45 -9.04 -11.45 5.90
C PRO A 45 -8.86 -11.28 4.40
N ASN A 46 -7.61 -11.16 3.97
CA ASN A 46 -7.21 -10.94 2.59
C ASN A 46 -7.68 -9.64 1.93
N ILE A 47 -8.41 -8.72 2.58
CA ILE A 47 -8.81 -7.45 1.95
C ILE A 47 -8.02 -6.30 2.55
N CYS A 48 -7.20 -5.67 1.72
CA CYS A 48 -6.39 -4.51 2.08
C CYS A 48 -6.84 -3.27 1.31
N ALA A 49 -6.66 -2.10 1.93
CA ALA A 49 -7.10 -0.83 1.35
C ALA A 49 -5.95 0.19 1.29
N LEU A 50 -5.96 1.01 0.25
CA LEU A 50 -5.02 2.10 0.04
C LEU A 50 -5.79 3.34 -0.39
N ASP A 51 -5.64 4.42 0.36
CA ASP A 51 -6.26 5.70 0.04
C ASP A 51 -5.28 6.57 -0.74
N LEU A 52 -5.64 6.91 -1.97
CA LEU A 52 -4.92 7.88 -2.80
C LEU A 52 -5.51 9.28 -2.57
N GLN A 53 -4.66 10.23 -2.23
CA GLN A 53 -5.02 11.59 -1.89
C GLN A 53 -4.86 12.47 -3.13
N PHE A 54 -5.98 12.76 -3.78
CA PHE A 54 -6.13 13.78 -4.83
C PHE A 54 -7.12 14.86 -4.33
N ASP A 55 -7.71 15.64 -5.23
CA ASP A 55 -8.82 16.56 -4.88
C ASP A 55 -10.01 15.84 -4.25
N GLN A 56 -10.20 14.57 -4.65
CA GLN A 56 -11.09 13.62 -3.99
C GLN A 56 -10.28 12.38 -3.60
N THR A 57 -10.55 11.83 -2.42
CA THR A 57 -9.92 10.59 -1.98
C THR A 57 -10.44 9.42 -2.79
N ILE A 58 -9.54 8.68 -3.43
CA ILE A 58 -9.85 7.43 -4.14
C ILE A 58 -9.36 6.27 -3.27
N ARG A 59 -10.27 5.40 -2.83
CA ARG A 59 -9.94 4.18 -2.09
C ARG A 59 -9.78 3.00 -3.05
N LEU A 60 -8.58 2.45 -3.12
CA LEU A 60 -8.30 1.19 -3.79
C LEU A 60 -8.46 0.03 -2.82
N LEU A 61 -9.18 -1.00 -3.23
CA LEU A 61 -9.31 -2.26 -2.50
C LEU A 61 -8.56 -3.34 -3.28
N ALA A 62 -7.71 -4.10 -2.60
CA ALA A 62 -6.99 -5.23 -3.14
C ALA A 62 -7.29 -6.48 -2.30
N VAL A 63 -7.47 -7.62 -2.99
CA VAL A 63 -7.67 -8.95 -2.41
C VAL A 63 -6.44 -9.82 -2.68
#